data_AF-A0A5C8FLN2-F1
#
_entry.id   AF-A0A5C8FLN2-F1
#
_cell.length_a   1.000
_cell.length_b   1.000
_cell.length_c   1.000
_cell.angle_alpha   90.00
_cell.angle_beta   90.00
_cell.angle_gamma   90.00
#
_symmetry.space_group_name_H-M   'P 1'
#
loop_
_entity.id
_entity.type
_entity.pdbx_description
1 polymer ?
#
loop_
_entity_poly.entity_id
_entity_poly.type
_entity_poly.pdbx_seq_one_letter_code
_entity_poly.pdbx_strand_id
1 'polypeptide(L)'
;MKHTKNILKSLLITVMALSLLAVSCKKDEGGSKPTDPTPSTTKIVGTTIETAIKNLSSVTVSEATINFSSVSLLETIDLTVTKGTSDLSLATFKTGMKTELEKIKVEGATVIVENAGGNAASGGKVPVTFVVTIEAKENYELDAGIKGYQQADKIVKLTFSFTPDNSWAA
;
A
#
# COMPACT_ATOMS: atom_id res chain seq x y z
N MET A 1 -23.19 -18.63 -59.37
CA MET A 1 -21.96 -18.59 -58.54
C MET A 1 -22.22 -17.75 -57.31
N LYS A 2 -21.92 -18.32 -56.13
CA LYS A 2 -21.42 -17.65 -54.91
C LYS A 2 -22.36 -16.59 -54.30
N HIS A 3 -23.31 -16.95 -53.44
CA HIS A 3 -23.13 -17.17 -51.99
C HIS A 3 -22.11 -16.24 -51.33
N THR A 4 -22.59 -15.20 -50.63
CA THR A 4 -22.23 -14.80 -49.25
C THR A 4 -22.81 -13.41 -48.95
N LYS A 5 -24.11 -13.34 -48.67
CA LYS A 5 -24.77 -12.15 -48.10
C LYS A 5 -25.82 -12.56 -47.06
N ASN A 6 -25.46 -13.46 -46.14
CA ASN A 6 -26.43 -13.96 -45.15
C ASN A 6 -25.93 -14.04 -43.70
N ILE A 7 -24.79 -13.44 -43.37
CA ILE A 7 -24.31 -13.43 -41.97
C ILE A 7 -24.98 -12.33 -41.13
N LEU A 8 -25.59 -11.32 -41.75
CA LEU A 8 -26.18 -10.19 -41.00
C LEU A 8 -27.68 -10.33 -40.67
N LYS A 9 -28.30 -11.49 -40.93
CA LYS A 9 -29.70 -11.78 -40.56
C LYS A 9 -29.85 -12.74 -39.37
N SER A 10 -28.75 -13.33 -38.89
CA SER A 10 -28.77 -14.27 -37.76
C SER A 10 -28.59 -13.62 -36.39
N LEU A 11 -28.36 -12.30 -36.31
CA LEU A 11 -28.07 -11.63 -35.02
C LEU A 11 -29.34 -11.13 -34.30
N LEU A 12 -30.52 -11.16 -34.95
CA LEU A 12 -31.70 -10.41 -34.45
C LEU A 12 -32.83 -11.28 -33.85
N ILE A 13 -32.71 -12.61 -33.77
CA ILE A 13 -33.85 -13.48 -33.40
C ILE A 13 -33.63 -14.28 -32.09
N THR A 14 -32.49 -14.13 -31.40
CA THR A 14 -32.27 -14.78 -30.09
C THR A 14 -32.89 -14.02 -28.90
N VAL A 15 -33.74 -13.03 -29.17
CA VAL A 15 -34.50 -12.28 -28.16
C VAL A 15 -35.98 -12.63 -28.34
N MET A 16 -36.43 -13.79 -27.85
CA MET A 16 -37.86 -14.12 -27.60
C MET A 16 -38.11 -15.55 -27.06
N ALA A 17 -37.14 -16.20 -26.41
CA ALA A 17 -37.32 -17.56 -25.85
C ALA A 17 -37.05 -17.67 -24.33
N LEU A 18 -37.07 -16.55 -23.59
CA LEU A 18 -37.11 -16.58 -22.11
C LEU A 18 -38.38 -15.98 -21.52
N SER A 19 -39.41 -15.79 -22.34
CA SER A 19 -40.74 -15.61 -21.81
C SER A 19 -41.29 -16.96 -21.36
N LEU A 20 -41.45 -17.09 -20.04
CA LEU A 20 -42.67 -17.66 -19.48
C LEU A 20 -42.87 -19.19 -19.57
N LEU A 21 -41.88 -19.97 -19.17
CA LEU A 21 -42.14 -21.23 -18.45
C LEU A 21 -41.94 -20.95 -16.96
N ALA A 22 -42.93 -20.32 -16.30
CA ALA A 22 -43.93 -21.03 -15.49
C ALA A 22 -43.24 -21.76 -14.33
N VAL A 23 -43.11 -21.14 -13.15
CA VAL A 23 -44.16 -21.06 -12.12
C VAL A 23 -44.83 -22.42 -11.90
N SER A 24 -44.31 -23.21 -10.96
CA SER A 24 -45.11 -23.79 -9.86
C SER A 24 -44.26 -24.65 -8.93
N CYS A 25 -43.88 -24.09 -7.78
CA CYS A 25 -43.97 -24.76 -6.49
C CYS A 25 -44.42 -23.68 -5.51
N LYS A 26 -45.75 -23.52 -5.34
CA LYS A 26 -46.26 -22.86 -4.16
C LYS A 26 -45.83 -23.69 -2.95
N LYS A 27 -45.52 -22.97 -1.87
CA LYS A 27 -45.41 -23.44 -0.47
C LYS A 27 -44.00 -23.92 -0.10
N ASP A 28 -43.21 -23.03 0.51
CA ASP A 28 -42.92 -23.12 1.94
C ASP A 28 -42.17 -21.87 2.44
N GLU A 29 -42.23 -21.66 3.75
CA GLU A 29 -41.98 -20.45 4.52
C GLU A 29 -40.51 -19.95 4.49
N GLY A 30 -40.33 -18.63 4.40
CA GLY A 30 -39.16 -17.94 4.94
C GLY A 30 -37.79 -18.34 4.38
N GLY A 31 -37.52 -18.13 3.09
CA GLY A 31 -36.19 -18.30 2.51
C GLY A 31 -35.65 -16.99 1.94
N SER A 32 -34.65 -16.41 2.59
CA SER A 32 -33.95 -15.19 2.17
C SER A 32 -33.61 -15.19 0.68
N LYS A 33 -33.88 -14.04 0.02
CA LYS A 33 -33.42 -13.70 -1.33
C LYS A 33 -31.94 -14.11 -1.50
N PRO A 34 -31.50 -14.65 -2.65
CA PRO A 34 -30.07 -14.86 -2.89
C PRO A 34 -29.38 -13.52 -2.74
N THR A 35 -28.55 -13.39 -1.71
CA THR A 35 -27.73 -12.20 -1.50
C THR A 35 -26.78 -12.11 -2.67
N ASP A 36 -26.72 -10.96 -3.35
CA ASP A 36 -25.68 -10.70 -4.34
C ASP A 36 -24.32 -11.08 -3.73
N PRO A 37 -23.44 -11.81 -4.46
CA PRO A 37 -22.13 -12.11 -3.94
C PRO A 37 -21.43 -10.80 -3.63
N THR A 38 -21.07 -10.62 -2.36
CA THR A 38 -20.31 -9.44 -1.93
C THR A 38 -19.04 -9.38 -2.79
N PRO A 39 -18.72 -8.22 -3.40
CA PRO A 39 -17.50 -8.10 -4.18
C PRO A 39 -16.31 -8.55 -3.32
N SER A 40 -15.55 -9.52 -3.82
CA SER A 40 -14.41 -10.08 -3.11
C SER A 40 -13.34 -9.00 -2.95
N THR A 41 -13.21 -8.43 -1.76
CA THR A 41 -12.13 -7.49 -1.45
C THR A 41 -10.85 -8.25 -1.18
N THR A 42 -9.78 -7.92 -1.91
CA THR A 42 -8.47 -8.52 -1.68
C THR A 42 -7.85 -7.90 -0.43
N LYS A 43 -7.47 -8.73 0.54
CA LYS A 43 -6.83 -8.26 1.78
C LYS A 43 -5.34 -7.98 1.56
N ILE A 44 -4.91 -6.79 1.95
CA ILE A 44 -3.50 -6.43 2.08
C ILE A 44 -3.10 -6.77 3.51
N VAL A 45 -2.12 -7.64 3.67
CA VAL A 45 -1.64 -8.12 4.98
C VAL A 45 -0.27 -7.51 5.32
N GLY A 46 0.12 -7.57 6.60
CA GLY A 46 1.36 -6.97 7.08
C GLY A 46 2.60 -7.49 6.35
N THR A 47 2.66 -8.77 6.03
CA THR A 47 3.80 -9.36 5.31
C THR A 47 4.01 -8.76 3.91
N THR A 48 2.94 -8.34 3.23
CA THR A 48 3.02 -7.63 1.94
C THR A 48 3.72 -6.29 2.10
N ILE A 49 3.34 -5.52 3.13
CA ILE A 49 3.94 -4.22 3.45
C ILE A 49 5.39 -4.38 3.88
N GLU A 50 5.67 -5.35 4.76
CA GLU A 50 7.03 -5.65 5.23
C GLU A 50 7.94 -6.02 4.06
N THR A 51 7.46 -6.83 3.13
CA THR A 51 8.21 -7.21 1.91
C THR A 51 8.48 -5.98 1.04
N ALA A 52 7.48 -5.11 0.85
CA ALA A 52 7.65 -3.88 0.08
C ALA A 52 8.71 -2.94 0.69
N ILE A 53 8.79 -2.86 2.02
CA ILE A 53 9.83 -2.08 2.72
C ILE A 53 11.20 -2.74 2.55
N LYS A 54 11.30 -4.06 2.77
CA LYS A 54 12.55 -4.83 2.61
C LYS A 54 13.11 -4.76 1.19
N ASN A 55 12.26 -4.60 0.18
CA ASN A 55 12.67 -4.43 -1.22
C ASN A 55 13.42 -3.12 -1.49
N LEU A 56 13.37 -2.13 -0.59
CA LEU A 56 14.29 -1.00 -0.65
C LEU A 56 15.75 -1.44 -0.42
N SER A 57 15.97 -2.56 0.27
CA SER A 57 17.27 -3.15 0.55
C SER A 57 18.24 -2.17 1.23
N SER A 58 19.38 -1.87 0.62
CA SER A 58 20.28 -0.82 1.06
C SER A 58 20.05 0.44 0.25
N VAL A 59 19.76 1.55 0.94
CA VAL A 59 19.56 2.87 0.34
C VAL A 59 20.74 3.75 0.70
N THR A 60 21.23 4.52 -0.27
CA THR A 60 22.27 5.52 -0.06
C THR A 60 21.73 6.93 -0.33
N VAL A 61 21.86 7.81 0.65
CA VAL A 61 21.52 9.24 0.52
C VAL A 61 22.80 10.04 0.69
N SER A 62 23.28 10.64 -0.41
CA SER A 62 24.64 11.21 -0.49
C SER A 62 25.69 10.13 -0.20
N GLU A 63 26.33 10.14 0.97
CA GLU A 63 27.26 9.08 1.40
C GLU A 63 26.76 8.29 2.61
N ALA A 64 25.56 8.57 3.11
CA ALA A 64 25.00 7.79 4.21
C ALA A 64 24.23 6.58 3.70
N THR A 65 24.40 5.45 4.37
CA THR A 65 23.76 4.19 4.03
C THR A 65 22.77 3.79 5.11
N ILE A 66 21.61 3.28 4.67
CA ILE A 66 20.53 2.78 5.50
C ILE A 66 20.09 1.41 4.96
N ASN A 67 19.98 0.43 5.85
CA ASN A 67 19.62 -0.94 5.47
C ASN A 67 18.20 -1.29 5.95
N PHE A 68 17.34 -1.64 5.01
CA PHE A 68 15.94 -2.05 5.22
C PHE A 68 15.74 -3.57 5.17
N SER A 69 16.74 -4.35 4.77
CA SER A 69 16.60 -5.79 4.49
C SER A 69 16.19 -6.62 5.71
N SER A 70 16.50 -6.15 6.92
CA SER A 70 16.16 -6.83 8.19
C SER A 70 15.02 -6.18 8.96
N VAL A 71 14.31 -5.21 8.37
CA VAL A 71 13.18 -4.53 9.04
C VAL A 71 12.08 -5.52 9.41
N SER A 72 11.46 -5.33 10.57
CA SER A 72 10.21 -6.00 10.94
C SER A 72 9.10 -4.98 10.99
N LEU A 73 7.89 -5.36 10.59
CA LEU A 73 6.78 -4.41 10.56
C LEU A 73 6.30 -4.08 11.99
N LEU A 74 6.61 -2.86 12.42
CA LEU A 74 6.20 -2.26 13.68
C LEU A 74 5.56 -0.90 13.40
N GLU A 75 4.80 -0.37 14.36
CA GLU A 75 4.25 0.99 14.23
C GLU A 75 5.37 2.05 14.13
N THR A 76 6.47 1.85 14.86
CA THR A 76 7.70 2.62 14.70
C THR A 76 8.83 1.69 14.27
N ILE A 77 9.50 2.05 13.18
CA ILE A 77 10.63 1.33 12.59
C ILE A 77 11.88 2.18 12.81
N ASP A 78 12.72 1.74 13.73
CA ASP A 78 14.00 2.39 14.02
C ASP A 78 15.10 1.89 13.08
N LEU A 79 15.80 2.82 12.47
CA LEU A 79 16.87 2.58 11.51
C LEU A 79 18.10 3.41 11.89
N THR A 80 19.27 2.80 11.70
CA THR A 80 20.54 3.50 11.85
C THR A 80 20.98 4.07 10.50
N VAL A 81 21.35 5.34 10.49
CA VAL A 81 21.99 6.00 9.36
C VAL A 81 23.49 5.90 9.55
N THR A 82 24.15 5.11 8.71
CA THR A 82 25.62 4.98 8.74
C THR A 82 26.19 6.09 7.88
N LYS A 83 26.83 7.10 8.48
CA LYS A 83 27.37 8.23 7.71
C LYS A 83 28.67 7.85 7.01
N GLY A 84 28.84 8.34 5.78
CA GLY A 84 30.11 8.33 5.08
C GLY A 84 31.08 9.38 5.64
N THR A 85 32.11 9.71 4.84
CA THR A 85 33.17 10.66 5.24
C THR A 85 32.73 12.13 5.17
N SER A 86 31.64 12.43 4.48
CA SER A 86 31.12 13.78 4.29
C SER A 86 30.15 14.24 5.39
N ASP A 87 30.08 15.56 5.52
CA ASP A 87 29.10 16.27 6.35
C ASP A 87 27.70 16.19 5.72
N LEU A 88 27.01 15.08 5.97
CA LEU A 88 25.59 14.95 5.61
C LEU A 88 24.76 15.96 6.40
N SER A 89 24.26 16.98 5.70
CA SER A 89 23.33 17.96 6.25
C SER A 89 21.97 17.33 6.53
N LEU A 90 21.29 17.84 7.56
CA LEU A 90 19.94 17.42 7.92
C LEU A 90 18.95 17.62 6.76
N ALA A 91 19.07 18.73 6.02
CA ALA A 91 18.18 19.05 4.91
C ALA A 91 18.36 18.07 3.73
N THR A 92 19.61 17.78 3.38
CA THR A 92 19.94 16.80 2.33
C THR A 92 19.39 15.42 2.68
N PHE A 93 19.59 14.98 3.95
CA PHE A 93 19.05 13.71 4.40
C PHE A 93 17.51 13.69 4.35
N LYS A 94 16.85 14.73 4.86
CA LYS A 94 15.38 14.82 4.87
C LYS A 94 14.79 14.73 3.47
N THR A 95 15.36 15.44 2.50
CA THR A 95 14.88 15.41 1.10
C THR A 95 15.16 14.07 0.45
N GLY A 96 16.41 13.58 0.52
CA GLY A 96 16.80 12.34 -0.12
C GLY A 96 16.04 11.13 0.43
N MET A 97 15.95 11.01 1.76
CA MET A 97 15.26 9.88 2.39
C MET A 97 13.75 9.89 2.09
N LYS A 98 13.11 11.07 2.00
CA LYS A 98 11.71 11.17 1.57
C LYS A 98 11.51 10.53 0.20
N THR A 99 12.34 10.91 -0.77
CA THR A 99 12.27 10.39 -2.15
C THR A 99 12.46 8.88 -2.21
N GLU A 100 13.33 8.33 -1.37
CA GLU A 100 13.55 6.89 -1.32
C GLU A 100 12.37 6.14 -0.67
N LEU A 101 11.76 6.67 0.40
CA LEU A 101 10.56 6.09 1.00
C LEU A 101 9.35 6.14 0.04
N GLU A 102 9.25 7.15 -0.82
CA GLU A 102 8.19 7.23 -1.86
C GLU A 102 8.30 6.12 -2.93
N LYS A 103 9.45 5.42 -3.00
CA LYS A 103 9.63 4.25 -3.86
C LYS A 103 8.97 2.98 -3.31
N ILE A 104 8.54 2.95 -2.05
CA ILE A 104 7.79 1.81 -1.50
C ILE A 104 6.54 1.59 -2.34
N LYS A 105 6.40 0.38 -2.91
CA LYS A 105 5.22 -0.04 -3.68
C LYS A 105 4.53 -1.20 -2.99
N VAL A 106 3.32 -0.94 -2.52
CA VAL A 106 2.42 -1.96 -1.98
C VAL A 106 1.31 -2.18 -3.01
N GLU A 107 1.19 -3.40 -3.52
CA GLU A 107 0.13 -3.76 -4.45
C GLU A 107 -1.24 -3.51 -3.82
N GLY A 108 -2.17 -2.93 -4.60
CA GLY A 108 -3.49 -2.60 -4.11
C GLY A 108 -3.56 -1.39 -3.17
N ALA A 109 -2.45 -0.68 -2.92
CA ALA A 109 -2.45 0.51 -2.06
C ALA A 109 -1.76 1.72 -2.71
N THR A 110 -2.04 2.88 -2.12
CA THR A 110 -1.32 4.14 -2.30
C THR A 110 -0.43 4.36 -1.08
N VAL A 111 0.79 4.84 -1.30
CA VAL A 111 1.75 5.14 -0.24
C VAL A 111 2.03 6.64 -0.26
N ILE A 112 1.86 7.29 0.89
CA ILE A 112 2.06 8.72 1.09
C ILE A 112 3.16 8.89 2.15
N VAL A 113 4.15 9.74 1.87
CA VAL A 113 5.27 9.98 2.78
C VAL A 113 5.28 11.43 3.22
N GLU A 114 5.22 11.62 4.53
CA GLU A 114 5.25 12.94 5.16
C GLU A 114 6.47 13.05 6.07
N ASN A 115 7.11 14.22 6.07
CA ASN A 115 8.13 14.50 7.07
C ASN A 115 7.41 14.77 8.39
N ALA A 116 7.56 13.87 9.36
CA ALA A 116 6.90 13.99 10.64
C ALA A 116 7.60 15.01 11.56
N GLY A 117 8.78 15.48 11.16
CA GLY A 117 9.60 16.38 11.94
C GLY A 117 10.37 15.65 13.03
N GLY A 118 11.69 15.74 12.93
CA GLY A 118 12.58 15.74 14.10
C GLY A 118 13.24 17.11 14.14
N ASN A 119 13.16 17.80 15.28
CA ASN A 119 14.04 18.93 15.58
C ASN A 119 15.44 18.36 15.87
N ALA A 120 16.03 17.71 14.88
CA ALA A 120 17.43 17.42 14.95
C ALA A 120 18.16 18.76 15.00
N ALA A 121 18.55 19.17 16.20
CA ALA A 121 19.47 20.28 16.36
C ALA A 121 20.76 19.90 15.62
N SER A 122 21.33 20.87 14.90
CA SER A 122 22.67 20.75 14.35
C SER A 122 23.64 20.24 15.41
N GLY A 123 24.48 19.26 15.06
CA GLY A 123 25.48 18.70 15.98
C GLY A 123 24.98 17.64 16.97
N GLY A 124 23.70 17.23 16.92
CA GLY A 124 23.14 16.14 17.74
C GLY A 124 22.92 14.81 16.99
N LYS A 125 22.63 13.74 17.73
CA LYS A 125 22.18 12.42 17.21
C LYS A 125 20.66 12.25 17.24
N VAL A 126 19.91 13.34 17.23
CA VAL A 126 18.45 13.31 17.29
C VAL A 126 17.91 12.66 16.01
N PRO A 127 16.98 11.69 16.10
CA PRO A 127 16.46 11.02 14.92
C PRO A 127 15.66 11.95 14.01
N VAL A 128 15.71 11.66 12.72
CA VAL A 128 14.80 12.22 11.72
C VAL A 128 13.66 11.27 11.52
N THR A 129 12.43 11.76 11.58
CA THR A 129 11.22 10.93 11.49
C THR A 129 10.41 11.22 10.24
N PHE A 130 9.86 10.15 9.66
CA PHE A 130 8.91 10.20 8.55
C PHE A 130 7.69 9.37 8.91
N VAL A 131 6.51 9.85 8.53
CA VAL A 131 5.28 9.05 8.57
C VAL A 131 5.01 8.54 7.16
N VAL A 132 4.89 7.23 7.04
CA VAL A 132 4.46 6.55 5.82
C VAL A 132 3.03 6.08 6.04
N THR A 133 2.10 6.65 5.30
CA THR A 133 0.69 6.29 5.29
C THR A 133 0.40 5.38 4.11
N ILE A 134 -0.25 4.25 4.37
CA ILE A 134 -0.68 3.28 3.37
C ILE A 134 -2.20 3.26 3.35
N GLU A 135 -2.77 3.49 2.17
CA GLU A 135 -4.21 3.56 1.94
C GLU A 135 -4.60 2.52 0.89
N ALA A 136 -5.58 1.67 1.19
CA ALA A 136 -6.07 0.69 0.21
C ALA A 136 -6.77 1.40 -0.96
N LYS A 137 -6.52 0.92 -2.18
CA LYS A 137 -7.25 1.31 -3.39
C LYS A 137 -8.59 0.58 -3.45
N GLU A 138 -9.43 0.97 -4.39
CA GLU A 138 -10.71 0.31 -4.66
C GLU A 138 -10.54 -1.21 -4.83
N ASN A 139 -11.45 -2.00 -4.24
CA ASN A 139 -11.44 -3.47 -4.19
C ASN A 139 -10.33 -4.11 -3.34
N TYR A 140 -9.55 -3.30 -2.61
CA TYR A 140 -8.60 -3.78 -1.59
C TYR A 140 -9.02 -3.33 -0.20
N GLU A 141 -8.57 -4.06 0.82
CA GLU A 141 -8.75 -3.68 2.21
C GLU A 141 -7.52 -4.02 3.04
N LEU A 142 -7.08 -3.09 3.89
CA LEU A 142 -6.00 -3.35 4.84
C LEU A 142 -6.50 -4.26 5.97
N ASP A 143 -5.71 -5.28 6.29
CA ASP A 143 -5.96 -6.14 7.45
C ASP A 143 -5.82 -5.33 8.76
N ALA A 144 -6.82 -5.44 9.63
CA ALA A 144 -6.86 -4.69 10.89
C ALA A 144 -5.77 -5.12 11.90
N GLY A 145 -5.14 -6.28 11.70
CA GLY A 145 -4.02 -6.77 12.49
C GLY A 145 -2.66 -6.16 12.12
N ILE A 146 -2.59 -5.34 11.07
CA ILE A 146 -1.37 -4.66 10.68
C ILE A 146 -0.94 -3.66 11.76
N LYS A 147 0.36 -3.63 12.09
CA LYS A 147 0.90 -2.64 13.03
C LYS A 147 0.76 -1.24 12.46
N GLY A 148 0.32 -0.30 13.29
CA GLY A 148 0.00 1.07 12.86
C GLY A 148 -1.35 1.22 12.14
N TYR A 149 -2.19 0.18 12.09
CA TYR A 149 -3.55 0.29 11.55
C TYR A 149 -4.41 1.25 12.38
N GLN A 150 -5.03 2.21 11.69
CA GLN A 150 -5.92 3.22 12.26
C GLN A 150 -7.35 2.90 11.84
N GLN A 151 -8.16 2.41 12.77
CA GLN A 151 -9.51 1.91 12.46
C GLN A 151 -10.47 2.99 11.95
N ALA A 152 -10.35 4.22 12.46
CA ALA A 152 -11.23 5.32 12.08
C ALA A 152 -11.09 5.67 10.58
N ASP A 153 -9.85 5.70 10.09
CA ASP A 153 -9.53 6.12 8.73
C ASP A 153 -9.31 4.93 7.79
N LYS A 154 -9.20 3.70 8.33
CA LYS A 154 -8.87 2.46 7.61
C LYS A 154 -7.55 2.53 6.84
N ILE A 155 -6.56 3.19 7.43
CA ILE A 155 -5.20 3.35 6.88
C ILE A 155 -4.19 2.67 7.80
N VAL A 156 -2.98 2.44 7.31
CA VAL A 156 -1.83 2.07 8.14
C VAL A 156 -0.86 3.25 8.18
N LYS A 157 -0.50 3.71 9.38
CA LYS A 157 0.53 4.73 9.58
C LYS A 157 1.76 4.11 10.26
N LEU A 158 2.90 4.20 9.60
CA LEU A 158 4.18 3.72 10.11
C LEU A 158 5.12 4.91 10.29
N THR A 159 5.77 4.99 11.44
CA THR A 159 6.80 5.99 11.71
C THR A 159 8.16 5.39 11.44
N PHE A 160 8.91 5.92 10.47
CA PHE A 160 10.31 5.58 10.27
C PHE A 160 11.19 6.58 11.01
N SER A 161 12.01 6.08 11.92
CA SER A 161 12.89 6.86 12.79
C SER A 161 14.34 6.57 12.43
N PHE A 162 15.04 7.59 11.93
CA PHE A 162 16.39 7.47 11.41
C PHE A 162 17.39 8.14 12.36
N THR A 163 18.08 7.34 13.15
CA THR A 163 19.11 7.82 14.08
C THR A 163 20.47 7.76 13.42
N PRO A 164 21.25 8.85 13.36
CA PRO A 164 22.58 8.78 12.77
C PRO A 164 23.59 8.17 13.74
N ASP A 165 24.53 7.39 13.20
CA ASP A 165 25.62 6.78 13.96
C ASP A 165 26.55 7.84 14.59
N ASN A 166 26.65 9.01 13.97
CA ASN A 166 27.34 10.22 14.41
C ASN A 166 26.46 11.46 14.29
N SER A 167 26.82 12.55 14.96
CA SER A 167 26.01 13.77 14.91
C SER A 167 25.75 14.28 13.48
N TRP A 168 24.58 14.86 13.24
CA TRP A 168 24.29 15.56 12.00
C TRP A 168 25.28 16.71 11.80
N ALA A 169 25.67 16.97 10.54
CA ALA A 169 26.45 18.16 10.24
C ALA A 169 25.64 19.41 10.61
N ALA A 170 26.35 20.46 11.04
CA ALA A 170 25.72 21.68 11.51
C ALA A 170 25.11 22.52 10.38
#